data_AF-A0A822H6H4-F1
#
_entry.id   AF-A0A822H6H4-F1
#
_cell.length_a   1.000
_cell.length_b   1.000
_cell.length_c   1.000
_cell.angle_alpha   90.00
_cell.angle_beta   90.00
_cell.angle_gamma   90.00
#
_symmetry.space_group_name_H-M   'P 1'
#
loop_
_entity.id
_entity.type
_entity.pdbx_description
1 polymer ?
#
loop_
_entity_poly.entity_id
_entity_poly.type
_entity_poly.pdbx_seq_one_letter_code
_entity_poly.pdbx_strand_id
1 'polypeptide(L)'
;QMLNQQYQDPFVAIVVDPTRTISAGKVNIGAFRTYPEGYKAENEMIDYQPIPLNKTQDFGVHYKKYYSLEVSFFKSSLDKRLLEHLWNRYWVSTL
;
A
#
# COMPACT_ATOMS: atom_id res chain seq x y z
N GLN A 1 11.85 8.39 -2.82
CA GLN A 1 11.34 8.15 -1.46
C GLN A 1 12.31 8.64 -0.39
N MET A 2 13.60 8.31 -0.46
CA MET A 2 14.62 8.72 0.54
C MET A 2 14.69 10.23 0.77
N LEU A 3 14.70 11.06 -0.29
CA LEU A 3 14.70 12.52 -0.17
C LEU A 3 13.51 13.05 0.64
N ASN A 4 12.31 12.54 0.40
CA ASN A 4 11.10 13.00 1.11
C ASN A 4 11.16 12.61 2.60
N GLN A 5 11.67 11.42 2.93
CA GLN A 5 11.90 11.04 4.32
C GLN A 5 12.99 11.87 4.99
N GLN A 6 13.99 12.35 4.24
CA GLN A 6 15.08 13.16 4.81
C GLN A 6 14.64 14.60 5.14
N TYR A 7 13.77 15.20 4.34
CA TYR A 7 13.40 16.62 4.49
C TYR A 7 11.98 16.87 4.99
N GLN A 8 11.10 15.86 5.00
CA GLN A 8 9.68 15.99 5.34
C GLN A 8 9.17 14.86 6.23
N ASP A 9 10.00 14.37 7.15
CA ASP A 9 9.55 13.35 8.10
C ASP A 9 8.50 13.94 9.08
N PRO A 10 7.45 13.21 9.47
CA PRO A 10 7.12 11.81 9.12
C PRO A 10 6.62 11.62 7.68
N PHE A 11 7.27 10.73 6.90
CA PHE A 11 6.86 10.41 5.52
C PHE A 11 6.67 8.90 5.25
N VAL A 12 5.58 8.54 4.57
CA VAL A 12 5.26 7.17 4.11
C VAL A 12 4.92 7.17 2.62
N ALA A 13 5.34 6.13 1.90
CA ALA A 13 4.93 5.93 0.51
C ALA A 13 3.76 4.93 0.46
N ILE A 14 2.64 5.33 -0.13
CA ILE A 14 1.49 4.46 -0.37
C ILE A 14 1.47 4.09 -1.86
N VAL A 15 1.32 2.81 -2.16
CA VAL A 15 1.20 2.27 -3.52
C VAL A 15 -0.15 1.59 -3.65
N VAL A 16 -0.90 1.94 -4.70
CA VAL A 16 -2.23 1.39 -4.99
C VAL A 16 -2.21 0.80 -6.40
N ASP A 17 -2.69 -0.43 -6.55
CA ASP A 17 -2.89 -1.06 -7.86
C ASP A 17 -4.40 -1.10 -8.18
N PRO A 18 -4.92 -0.14 -8.97
CA PRO A 18 -6.35 -0.09 -9.29
C PRO A 18 -6.78 -1.25 -10.19
N THR A 19 -5.91 -1.73 -11.09
CA THR A 19 -6.23 -2.82 -12.00
C THR A 19 -6.39 -4.13 -11.24
N ARG A 20 -5.45 -4.45 -10.34
CA ARG A 20 -5.57 -5.63 -9.48
C ARG A 20 -6.73 -5.51 -8.50
N THR A 21 -7.01 -4.31 -8.02
CA THR A 21 -8.16 -4.06 -7.14
C THR A 21 -9.48 -4.44 -7.81
N ILE A 22 -9.67 -4.00 -9.07
CA ILE A 22 -10.86 -4.33 -9.86
C ILE A 22 -10.91 -5.83 -10.15
N SER A 23 -9.80 -6.44 -10.59
CA SER A 23 -9.80 -7.86 -10.97
C SER A 23 -9.98 -8.82 -9.79
N ALA A 24 -9.47 -8.46 -8.60
CA ALA A 24 -9.54 -9.30 -7.41
C ALA A 24 -10.76 -9.03 -6.52
N GLY A 25 -11.50 -7.95 -6.76
CA GLY A 25 -12.59 -7.50 -5.89
C GLY A 25 -12.16 -7.08 -4.48
N LYS A 26 -10.84 -6.88 -4.27
CA LYS A 26 -10.23 -6.51 -2.99
C LYS A 26 -9.21 -5.41 -3.23
N VAL A 27 -9.26 -4.36 -2.40
CA VAL A 27 -8.32 -3.24 -2.46
C VAL A 27 -6.88 -3.74 -2.36
N ASN A 28 -6.10 -3.50 -3.41
CA ASN A 28 -4.67 -3.80 -3.46
C ASN A 28 -3.89 -2.52 -3.13
N ILE A 29 -3.41 -2.46 -1.90
CA ILE A 29 -2.70 -1.31 -1.33
C ILE A 29 -1.52 -1.80 -0.49
N GLY A 30 -0.40 -1.10 -0.60
CA GLY A 30 0.77 -1.29 0.25
C GLY A 30 1.29 0.03 0.78
N ALA A 31 1.88 0.01 1.97
CA ALA A 31 2.55 1.15 2.58
C ALA A 31 4.00 0.80 2.87
N PHE A 32 4.92 1.69 2.52
CA PHE A 32 6.35 1.41 2.56
C PHE A 32 7.14 2.58 3.14
N ARG A 33 8.23 2.25 3.84
CA ARG A 33 9.28 3.19 4.26
C ARG A 33 10.65 2.70 3.82
N THR A 34 11.58 3.62 3.61
CA THR A 34 12.95 3.26 3.23
C THR A 34 13.79 3.15 4.48
N TYR A 35 14.73 2.22 4.48
CA TYR A 35 15.74 2.19 5.53
C TYR A 35 16.63 3.43 5.43
N PRO A 36 17.10 3.99 6.57
CA PRO A 36 18.11 5.04 6.57
C PRO A 36 19.40 4.60 5.88
N GLU A 37 20.18 5.54 5.36
CA GLU A 37 21.49 5.22 4.80
C GLU A 37 22.39 4.54 5.85
N GLY A 38 23.09 3.48 5.44
CA GLY A 38 23.97 2.70 6.30
C GLY A 38 23.29 1.57 7.09
N TYR A 39 21.95 1.53 7.14
CA TYR A 39 21.23 0.41 7.76
C TYR A 39 21.15 -0.79 6.79
N LYS A 40 21.55 -1.98 7.27
CA LYS A 40 21.36 -3.24 6.55
C LYS A 40 20.23 -4.02 7.20
N ALA A 41 19.16 -4.24 6.44
CA ALA A 41 18.09 -5.14 6.86
C ALA A 41 18.63 -6.55 7.08
N GLU A 42 18.31 -7.15 8.23
CA GLU A 42 18.42 -8.60 8.41
C GLU A 42 17.46 -9.30 7.43
N ASN A 43 17.71 -10.56 7.09
CA ASN A 43 16.99 -11.32 6.06
C ASN A 43 15.49 -11.46 6.39
N GLU A 44 14.70 -10.41 6.17
CA GLU A 44 13.25 -10.47 6.25
C GLU A 44 12.74 -11.22 5.01
N MET A 45 11.93 -12.26 5.25
CA MET A 45 11.19 -12.94 4.19
C MET A 45 10.16 -11.96 3.64
N ILE A 46 10.42 -11.41 2.47
CA ILE A 46 9.44 -10.59 1.77
C ILE A 46 8.34 -11.50 1.24
N ASP A 47 7.09 -11.13 1.53
CA ASP A 47 5.90 -11.77 0.99
C ASP A 47 5.88 -11.56 -0.53
N TYR A 48 6.20 -12.60 -1.29
CA TYR A 48 6.37 -12.53 -2.75
C TYR A 48 5.02 -12.30 -3.42
N GLN A 49 4.82 -11.11 -3.96
CA GLN A 49 3.73 -10.83 -4.90
C GLN A 49 4.19 -11.20 -6.33
N PRO A 50 3.30 -11.70 -7.20
CA PRO A 50 3.65 -12.01 -8.58
C PRO A 50 3.93 -10.72 -9.35
N ILE A 51 5.21 -10.47 -9.64
CA ILE A 51 5.72 -9.29 -10.34
C ILE A 51 5.81 -9.59 -11.84
N PRO A 52 5.31 -8.70 -12.72
CA PRO A 52 5.51 -8.81 -14.17
C PRO A 52 7.00 -8.90 -14.55
N LEU A 53 7.37 -9.76 -15.51
CA LEU A 53 8.77 -10.02 -15.88
C LEU A 53 9.57 -8.75 -16.22
N ASN A 54 8.92 -7.73 -16.80
CA ASN A 54 9.55 -6.47 -17.14
C ASN A 54 9.90 -5.58 -15.93
N LYS A 55 9.44 -5.92 -14.71
CA LYS A 55 9.73 -5.21 -13.47
C LYS A 55 10.54 -6.02 -12.47
N THR A 56 10.83 -7.28 -12.77
CA THR A 56 11.54 -8.20 -11.87
C THR A 56 12.97 -7.74 -11.60
N GLN A 57 13.65 -7.18 -12.61
CA GLN A 57 15.04 -6.73 -12.45
C GLN A 57 15.16 -5.53 -11.52
N ASP A 58 14.32 -4.50 -11.71
CA ASP A 58 14.29 -3.31 -10.83
C ASP A 58 13.86 -3.67 -9.40
N PHE A 59 12.90 -4.59 -9.26
CA PHE A 59 12.51 -5.10 -7.95
C PHE A 59 13.68 -5.78 -7.24
N GLY A 60 14.42 -6.66 -7.94
CA GLY A 60 15.57 -7.38 -7.40
C GLY A 60 16.72 -6.48 -6.90
N VAL A 61 16.88 -5.28 -7.45
CA VAL A 61 17.93 -4.33 -7.05
C VAL A 61 17.52 -3.46 -5.85
N HIS A 62 16.23 -3.13 -5.74
CA HIS A 62 15.75 -2.16 -4.76
C HIS A 62 14.97 -2.75 -3.58
N TYR A 63 14.55 -4.03 -3.64
CA TYR A 63 13.68 -4.62 -2.62
C TYR A 63 14.25 -4.58 -1.20
N LYS A 64 15.59 -4.63 -1.03
CA LYS A 64 16.24 -4.58 0.28
C LYS A 64 16.33 -3.17 0.89
N LYS A 65 15.91 -2.14 0.16
CA LYS A 65 16.04 -0.73 0.59
C LYS A 65 14.81 -0.20 1.31
N TYR A 66 13.74 -0.97 1.37
CA TYR A 66 12.48 -0.57 2.00
C TYR A 66 11.83 -1.76 2.71
N TYR A 67 10.94 -1.45 3.64
CA TYR A 67 10.13 -2.41 4.36
C TYR A 67 8.65 -2.06 4.23
N SER A 68 7.80 -3.08 4.32
CA SER A 68 6.35 -2.92 4.31
C SER A 68 5.85 -2.57 5.70
N LEU A 69 4.85 -1.70 5.76
CA LEU A 69 4.08 -1.42 6.96
C LEU A 69 2.76 -2.19 6.91
N GLU A 70 2.26 -2.58 8.08
CA GLU A 70 0.91 -3.12 8.19
C GLU A 70 -0.11 -2.01 7.89
N VAL A 71 -1.04 -2.30 6.99
CA VAL A 71 -2.13 -1.38 6.62
C VAL A 71 -3.39 -1.81 7.36
N SER A 72 -3.95 -0.90 8.15
CA SER A 72 -5.26 -1.06 8.76
C SER A 72 -6.21 0.03 8.28
N PHE A 73 -7.51 -0.27 8.31
CA PHE A 73 -8.55 0.66 7.92
C PHE A 73 -9.38 1.02 9.15
N PHE A 74 -9.79 2.28 9.22
CA PHE A 74 -10.74 2.75 10.22
C PHE A 74 -11.78 3.62 9.54
N LYS A 75 -12.92 3.79 10.22
CA LYS A 75 -13.96 4.76 9.83
C LYS A 75 -14.38 5.51 11.08
N SER A 76 -14.58 6.81 10.97
CA SER A 76 -15.12 7.58 12.09
C SER A 76 -16.59 7.22 12.33
N SER A 77 -17.12 7.63 13.49
CA SER A 77 -18.55 7.47 13.79
C SER A 77 -19.44 8.21 12.78
N LEU A 78 -18.98 9.36 12.27
CA LEU A 78 -19.67 10.13 11.25
C LEU A 78 -19.60 9.42 9.88
N ASP A 79 -18.42 8.96 9.46
CA ASP A 79 -18.25 8.25 8.18
C ASP A 79 -19.11 7.00 8.12
N LYS A 80 -19.20 6.27 9.24
CA LYS A 80 -20.07 5.08 9.34
C LYS A 80 -21.52 5.44 9.04
N ARG A 81 -22.06 6.49 9.68
CA ARG A 81 -23.45 6.94 9.46
C ARG A 81 -23.69 7.36 8.01
N LEU A 82 -22.75 8.11 7.43
CA LEU A 82 -22.87 8.59 6.06
C LEU A 82 -22.82 7.43 5.04
N LEU A 83 -21.90 6.49 5.23
CA LEU A 83 -21.78 5.29 4.38
C LEU A 83 -23.02 4.39 4.48
N GLU A 84 -23.62 4.24 5.66
CA GLU A 84 -24.87 3.49 5.84
C GLU A 84 -26.05 4.14 5.08
N HIS A 85 -26.16 5.47 5.13
CA HIS A 85 -27.18 6.20 4.36
C HIS A 85 -26.96 6.09 2.85
N LEU A 86 -25.71 6.20 2.38
CA LEU A 86 -25.37 6.03 0.97
C LEU A 86 -25.70 4.62 0.50
N TRP A 87 -25.33 3.60 1.27
CA TRP A 87 -25.64 2.20 0.94
C TRP A 87 -27.14 1.99 0.73
N ASN A 88 -27.97 2.48 1.64
CA ASN A 88 -29.42 2.33 1.57
C ASN A 88 -30.07 3.02 0.35
N ARG A 89 -29.41 4.03 -0.24
CA ARG A 89 -29.93 4.73 -1.44
C ARG A 89 -29.29 4.26 -2.75
N TYR A 90 -28.04 3.79 -2.71
CA TYR A 90 -27.25 3.44 -3.88
C TYR A 90 -26.96 1.94 -4.00
N TRP A 91 -27.59 1.09 -3.20
CA TRP A 91 -27.40 -0.37 -3.25
C TRP A 91 -27.61 -0.97 -4.66
N VAL A 92 -28.46 -0.34 -5.48
CA VAL A 92 -28.71 -0.74 -6.87
C VAL A 92 -27.45 -0.60 -7.75
N SER A 93 -26.52 0.29 -7.42
CA SER A 93 -25.24 0.45 -8.15
C SER A 93 -24.18 -0.59 -7.80
N THR A 94 -24.47 -1.46 -6.84
CA THR A 94 -23.62 -2.57 -6.38
C THR A 94 -24.14 -3.95 -6.82
N LEU A 95 -25.21 -4.01 -7.63
CA LEU A 95 -25.72 -5.19 -8.34
C LEU A 95 -25.26 -5.17 -9.80
#